data_AF-A0A2V6NM63-F1
#
_entry.id   AF-A0A2V6NM63-F1
#
_cell.length_a   1.000
_cell.length_b   1.000
_cell.length_c   1.000
_cell.angle_alpha   90.00
_cell.angle_beta   90.00
_cell.angle_gamma   90.00
#
_symmetry.space_group_name_H-M   'P 1'
#
loop_
_entity.id
_entity.type
_entity.pdbx_description
1 polymer ?
#
loop_
_entity_poly.entity_id
_entity_poly.type
_entity_poly.pdbx_seq_one_letter_code
_entity_poly.pdbx_strand_id
1 'polypeptide(L)'
;MMHCPLAAAFLLAAVRFVGAGDYPAPAESDYAIRDFKFTSGETLPELRIHYRTLGTADKDSQGKTTNAVLIMHGTTGSGAQFIRPEFAGELFGNGQPLDATKFFIVLPDGIGHGKSSKPSDGLRAKFPRYGYRD
;
A
#
# COMPACT_ATOMS: atom_id res chain seq x y z
N MET A 1 -15.26 -60.39 -34.23
CA MET A 1 -15.02 -59.74 -32.94
C MET A 1 -14.37 -58.39 -33.20
N MET A 2 -15.16 -57.30 -33.29
CA MET A 2 -14.65 -55.94 -33.51
C MET A 2 -15.10 -55.08 -32.33
N HIS A 3 -14.13 -54.54 -31.61
CA HIS A 3 -14.30 -53.85 -30.33
C HIS A 3 -14.84 -52.44 -30.57
N CYS A 4 -15.90 -52.09 -29.84
CA CYS A 4 -16.45 -50.74 -29.74
C CYS A 4 -15.63 -49.98 -28.68
N PRO A 5 -14.97 -48.84 -29.00
CA PRO A 5 -14.35 -48.04 -27.96
C PRO A 5 -15.37 -47.04 -27.41
N LEU A 6 -15.67 -47.19 -26.13
CA LEU A 6 -16.38 -46.21 -25.31
C LEU A 6 -15.55 -44.91 -25.30
N ALA A 7 -16.11 -43.81 -25.83
CA ALA A 7 -15.50 -42.49 -25.73
C ALA A 7 -15.70 -41.95 -24.30
N ALA A 8 -14.63 -41.91 -23.50
CA ALA A 8 -14.63 -41.24 -22.21
C ALA A 8 -14.47 -39.72 -22.41
N ALA A 9 -15.53 -38.96 -22.20
CA ALA A 9 -15.48 -37.51 -22.18
C ALA A 9 -14.84 -37.02 -20.88
N PHE A 10 -13.59 -36.58 -20.94
CA PHE A 10 -12.94 -35.85 -19.85
C PHE A 10 -13.54 -34.43 -19.78
N LEU A 11 -14.33 -34.15 -18.75
CA LEU A 11 -14.67 -32.78 -18.38
C LEU A 11 -13.40 -32.09 -17.86
N LEU A 12 -12.78 -31.23 -18.67
CA LEU A 12 -11.82 -30.26 -18.15
C LEU A 12 -12.59 -29.23 -17.31
N ALA A 13 -12.53 -29.38 -15.99
CA ALA A 13 -12.88 -28.30 -15.08
C ALA A 13 -11.90 -27.14 -15.33
N ALA A 14 -12.41 -26.02 -15.84
CA ALA A 14 -11.64 -24.80 -15.97
C ALA A 14 -11.30 -24.29 -14.57
N VAL A 15 -10.08 -24.55 -14.11
CA VAL A 15 -9.52 -23.92 -12.92
C VAL A 15 -9.38 -22.43 -13.25
N ARG A 16 -10.26 -21.61 -12.69
CA ARG A 16 -10.11 -20.15 -12.71
C ARG A 16 -8.93 -19.82 -11.81
N PHE A 17 -7.75 -19.65 -12.39
CA PHE A 17 -6.71 -18.86 -11.75
C PHE A 17 -7.26 -17.44 -11.61
N VAL A 18 -7.66 -17.06 -10.40
CA VAL A 18 -7.83 -15.65 -10.05
C VAL A 18 -6.43 -15.05 -10.15
N GLY A 19 -6.19 -14.33 -11.24
CA GLY A 19 -4.95 -13.59 -11.45
C GLY A 19 -4.78 -12.53 -10.37
N ALA A 20 -3.55 -12.01 -10.24
CA ALA A 20 -3.26 -10.83 -9.43
C ALA A 20 -4.40 -9.81 -9.56
N GLY A 21 -5.02 -9.45 -8.44
CA GLY A 21 -6.32 -8.77 -8.43
C GLY A 21 -6.37 -7.61 -9.42
N ASP A 22 -7.48 -7.50 -10.15
CA ASP A 22 -7.77 -6.38 -11.05
C ASP A 22 -7.98 -5.10 -10.22
N TYR A 23 -6.89 -4.54 -9.69
CA TYR A 23 -6.86 -3.26 -8.99
C TYR A 23 -5.88 -2.30 -9.69
N PRO A 24 -6.07 -0.97 -9.56
CA PRO A 24 -5.22 0.01 -10.21
C PRO A 24 -3.74 -0.14 -9.81
N ALA A 25 -2.81 0.08 -10.74
CA ALA A 25 -1.38 0.05 -10.40
C ALA A 25 -1.07 1.10 -9.32
N PRO A 26 -0.28 0.76 -8.27
CA PRO A 26 0.12 1.74 -7.27
C PRO A 26 0.97 2.86 -7.87
N ALA A 27 0.68 4.11 -7.52
CA ALA A 27 1.60 5.22 -7.74
C ALA A 27 2.45 5.43 -6.47
N GLU A 28 3.71 5.87 -6.62
CA GLU A 28 4.59 6.18 -5.49
C GLU A 28 5.06 7.64 -5.56
N SER A 29 5.20 8.28 -4.40
CA SER A 29 5.78 9.63 -4.29
C SER A 29 6.27 9.87 -2.86
N ASP A 30 6.97 10.99 -2.67
CA ASP A 30 7.43 11.46 -1.38
C ASP A 30 6.77 12.78 -1.01
N TYR A 31 6.56 12.99 0.29
CA TYR A 31 6.23 14.28 0.87
C TYR A 31 7.39 14.73 1.76
N ALA A 32 7.99 15.88 1.43
CA ALA A 32 9.12 16.44 2.17
C ALA A 32 8.64 17.54 3.12
N ILE A 33 8.93 17.39 4.41
CA ILE A 33 8.63 18.37 5.45
C ILE A 33 9.94 18.98 5.90
N ARG A 34 10.10 20.29 5.67
CA ARG A 34 11.30 21.02 6.06
C ARG A 34 11.26 21.41 7.53
N ASP A 35 12.43 21.41 8.16
CA ASP A 35 12.64 21.83 9.55
C ASP A 35 11.67 21.15 10.53
N PHE A 36 11.46 19.84 10.34
CA PHE A 36 10.50 19.09 11.16
C PHE A 36 11.00 18.98 12.59
N LYS A 37 10.22 19.54 13.52
CA LYS A 37 10.49 19.51 14.95
C LYS A 37 9.75 18.35 15.60
N PHE A 38 10.50 17.39 16.11
CA PHE A 38 9.96 16.26 16.84
C PHE A 38 9.48 16.71 18.24
N THR A 39 8.61 15.90 18.83
CA THR A 39 8.10 16.02 20.20
C THR A 39 9.22 15.99 21.22
N SER A 40 10.35 15.34 20.91
CA SER A 40 11.57 15.37 21.74
C SER A 40 12.23 16.76 21.82
N GLY A 41 11.87 17.68 20.91
CA GLY A 41 12.51 18.98 20.73
C GLY A 41 13.65 18.97 19.71
N GLU A 42 14.09 17.78 19.27
CA GLU A 42 15.07 17.63 18.19
C GLU A 42 14.47 18.04 16.83
N THR A 43 15.33 18.34 15.85
CA THR A 43 14.89 18.79 14.52
C THR A 43 15.63 18.05 13.42
N LEU A 44 14.92 17.71 12.35
CA LEU A 44 15.51 17.20 11.11
C LEU A 44 15.30 18.25 10.01
N PRO A 45 16.37 18.68 9.29
CA PRO A 45 16.23 19.69 8.24
C PRO A 45 15.21 19.30 7.15
N GLU A 46 15.11 18.01 6.85
CA GLU A 46 14.10 17.48 5.95
C GLU A 46 13.64 16.09 6.43
N LEU A 47 12.36 15.98 6.77
CA LEU A 47 11.67 14.72 7.01
C LEU A 47 10.95 14.29 5.74
N ARG A 48 11.40 13.19 5.12
CA ARG A 48 10.76 12.55 3.97
C ARG A 48 9.76 11.51 4.45
N ILE A 49 8.51 11.63 4.01
CA ILE A 49 7.48 10.60 4.13
C ILE A 49 7.21 10.03 2.75
N HIS A 50 7.67 8.80 2.52
CA HIS A 50 7.36 8.07 1.30
C HIS A 50 5.97 7.45 1.40
N TYR A 51 5.23 7.42 0.30
CA TYR A 51 3.92 6.80 0.26
C TYR A 51 3.58 6.19 -1.10
N ARG A 52 2.61 5.28 -1.07
CA ARG A 52 1.97 4.70 -2.24
C ARG A 52 0.50 5.06 -2.25
N THR A 53 -0.08 5.20 -3.44
CA THR A 53 -1.52 5.43 -3.59
C THR A 53 -2.15 4.49 -4.60
N LEU A 54 -3.41 4.14 -4.34
CA LEU A 54 -4.28 3.41 -5.25
C LEU A 54 -5.58 4.22 -5.43
N GLY A 55 -6.16 4.14 -6.63
CA GLY A 55 -7.40 4.86 -6.94
C GLY A 55 -7.21 6.36 -7.16
N THR A 56 -8.31 7.10 -7.16
CA THR A 56 -8.35 8.55 -7.45
C THR A 56 -9.02 9.30 -6.30
N ALA A 57 -8.44 10.44 -5.92
CA ALA A 57 -8.99 11.29 -4.87
C ALA A 57 -10.23 12.06 -5.37
N ASP A 58 -11.37 11.82 -4.73
CA ASP A 58 -12.59 12.58 -4.94
C ASP A 58 -12.62 13.75 -3.96
N LYS A 59 -12.81 14.96 -4.49
CA LYS A 59 -12.84 16.19 -3.70
C LYS A 59 -14.22 16.79 -3.68
N ASP A 60 -14.66 17.25 -2.51
CA ASP A 60 -15.87 18.07 -2.40
C ASP A 60 -15.67 19.50 -2.94
N SER A 61 -16.72 20.31 -2.89
CA SER A 61 -16.68 21.71 -3.33
C SER A 61 -15.71 22.60 -2.54
N GLN A 62 -15.24 22.16 -1.38
CA GLN A 62 -14.24 22.84 -0.56
C GLN A 62 -12.83 22.30 -0.80
N GLY A 63 -12.67 21.33 -1.72
CA GLY A 63 -11.40 20.72 -2.07
C GLY A 63 -10.94 19.63 -1.09
N LYS A 64 -11.76 19.23 -0.12
CA LYS A 64 -11.44 18.16 0.83
C LYS A 64 -11.64 16.80 0.17
N THR A 65 -10.66 15.91 0.29
CA THR A 65 -10.80 14.54 -0.18
C THR A 65 -11.82 13.78 0.69
N THR A 66 -12.86 13.22 0.07
CA THR A 66 -13.99 12.57 0.77
C THR A 66 -13.94 11.05 0.77
N ASN A 67 -13.11 10.45 -0.09
CA ASN A 67 -13.00 9.00 -0.27
C ASN A 67 -11.62 8.44 0.17
N ALA A 68 -10.89 9.17 1.02
CA ALA A 68 -9.55 8.77 1.43
C ALA A 68 -9.57 7.65 2.49
N VAL A 69 -8.72 6.64 2.30
CA VAL A 69 -8.45 5.58 3.28
C VAL A 69 -6.94 5.54 3.56
N LEU A 70 -6.55 5.62 4.84
CA LEU A 70 -5.16 5.49 5.27
C LEU A 70 -4.91 4.10 5.86
N ILE A 71 -3.88 3.40 5.38
CA ILE A 71 -3.47 2.10 5.93
C ILE A 71 -2.02 2.19 6.42
N MET A 72 -1.84 1.97 7.72
CA MET A 72 -0.52 1.98 8.35
C MET A 72 0.06 0.57 8.45
N HIS A 73 1.38 0.47 8.26
CA HIS A 73 2.08 -0.80 8.45
C HIS A 73 2.38 -1.10 9.92
N GLY A 74 2.69 -2.38 10.23
CA GLY A 74 3.12 -2.81 11.56
C GLY A 74 4.57 -2.45 11.87
N THR A 75 5.03 -2.77 13.08
CA THR A 75 6.30 -2.28 13.67
C THR A 75 7.56 -2.44 12.82
N THR A 76 7.66 -3.43 11.95
CA THR A 76 8.85 -3.69 11.12
C THR A 76 8.58 -3.57 9.62
N GLY A 77 7.37 -3.11 9.26
CA GLY A 77 6.87 -3.11 7.90
C GLY A 77 7.18 -1.83 7.12
N SER A 78 6.51 -1.74 5.98
CA SER A 78 6.40 -0.54 5.13
C SER A 78 5.05 -0.61 4.41
N GLY A 79 4.61 0.48 3.79
CA GLY A 79 3.37 0.47 2.99
C GLY A 79 3.42 -0.54 1.84
N ALA A 80 4.61 -0.91 1.37
CA ALA A 80 4.81 -1.90 0.30
C ALA A 80 4.25 -3.29 0.64
N GLN A 81 4.13 -3.65 1.92
CA GLN A 81 3.63 -4.97 2.31
C GLN A 81 2.19 -5.22 1.81
N PHE A 82 1.38 -4.17 1.71
CA PHE A 82 -0.02 -4.28 1.30
C PHE A 82 -0.18 -4.41 -0.22
N ILE A 83 0.88 -4.16 -1.00
CA ILE A 83 0.89 -4.38 -2.46
C ILE A 83 1.16 -5.84 -2.81
N ARG A 84 1.63 -6.65 -1.85
CA ARG A 84 1.87 -8.06 -2.09
C ARG A 84 0.56 -8.79 -2.43
N PRO A 85 0.58 -9.83 -3.28
CA PRO A 85 -0.63 -10.52 -3.74
C PRO A 85 -1.55 -11.00 -2.62
N GLU A 86 -0.97 -11.42 -1.49
CA GLU A 86 -1.71 -11.94 -0.32
C GLU A 86 -2.59 -10.87 0.35
N PHE A 87 -2.32 -9.59 0.10
CA PHE A 87 -3.14 -8.46 0.57
C PHE A 87 -3.86 -7.80 -0.59
N ALA A 88 -3.12 -7.34 -1.59
CA ALA A 88 -3.67 -6.52 -2.64
C ALA A 88 -4.71 -7.27 -3.49
N GLY A 89 -4.51 -8.58 -3.68
CA GLY A 89 -5.44 -9.45 -4.38
C GLY A 89 -6.77 -9.66 -3.66
N GLU A 90 -6.86 -9.33 -2.36
CA GLU A 90 -8.06 -9.52 -1.53
C GLU A 90 -8.68 -8.19 -1.06
N LEU A 91 -7.92 -7.09 -1.10
CA LEU A 91 -8.33 -5.81 -0.54
C LEU A 91 -8.79 -4.81 -1.58
N PHE A 92 -8.13 -4.70 -2.74
CA PHE A 92 -8.17 -3.49 -3.57
C PHE A 92 -8.92 -3.60 -4.90
N GLY A 93 -9.30 -4.81 -5.31
CA GLY A 93 -10.06 -5.06 -6.53
C GLY A 93 -11.50 -4.55 -6.48
N ASN A 94 -12.15 -4.50 -7.64
CA ASN A 94 -13.55 -4.09 -7.74
C ASN A 94 -14.46 -4.98 -6.87
N GLY A 95 -15.23 -4.35 -5.99
CA GLY A 95 -16.13 -5.03 -5.04
C GLY A 95 -15.47 -5.59 -3.78
N GLN A 96 -14.14 -5.45 -3.64
CA GLN A 96 -13.41 -5.89 -2.44
C GLN A 96 -13.52 -4.87 -1.29
N PRO A 97 -13.13 -5.23 -0.05
CA PRO A 97 -13.36 -4.39 1.13
C PRO A 97 -12.82 -2.97 1.02
N LEU A 98 -11.68 -2.79 0.37
CA LEU A 98 -11.02 -1.50 0.11
C LEU A 98 -10.91 -1.27 -1.40
N ASP A 99 -12.01 -1.46 -2.11
CA ASP A 99 -12.14 -1.27 -3.56
C ASP A 99 -11.52 0.05 -4.04
N ALA A 100 -10.37 -0.05 -4.74
CA ALA A 100 -9.62 1.10 -5.23
C ALA A 100 -10.27 1.78 -6.46
N THR A 101 -11.41 1.28 -6.95
CA THR A 101 -12.27 2.03 -7.88
C THR A 101 -13.17 3.04 -7.18
N LYS A 102 -13.29 2.95 -5.85
CA LYS A 102 -14.15 3.83 -5.02
C LYS A 102 -13.33 4.67 -4.03
N PHE A 103 -12.27 4.10 -3.48
CA PHE A 103 -11.45 4.75 -2.47
C PHE A 103 -10.13 5.24 -3.02
N PHE A 104 -9.68 6.38 -2.51
CA PHE A 104 -8.31 6.84 -2.63
C PHE A 104 -7.49 6.33 -1.45
N ILE A 105 -6.70 5.29 -1.68
CA ILE A 105 -6.00 4.58 -0.61
C ILE A 105 -4.58 5.09 -0.53
N VAL A 106 -4.12 5.41 0.68
CA VAL A 106 -2.78 5.93 0.96
C VAL A 106 -2.05 4.94 1.89
N LEU A 107 -0.88 4.50 1.44
CA LEU A 107 -0.02 3.52 2.12
C LEU A 107 1.35 4.17 2.41
N PRO A 108 1.49 4.95 3.48
CA PRO A 108 2.76 5.57 3.83
C PRO A 108 3.75 4.54 4.39
N ASP A 109 5.03 4.84 4.22
CA ASP A 109 6.09 4.31 5.06
C ASP A 109 6.22 5.27 6.27
N GLY A 110 6.16 4.73 7.49
CA GLY A 110 6.31 5.50 8.71
C GLY A 110 7.73 6.03 8.90
N ILE A 111 7.89 7.01 9.79
CA ILE A 111 9.22 7.51 10.20
C ILE A 111 10.06 6.33 10.69
N GLY A 112 11.30 6.23 10.21
CA GLY A 112 12.19 5.11 10.53
C GLY A 112 12.03 3.87 9.65
N HIS A 113 11.08 3.85 8.72
CA HIS A 113 10.72 2.66 7.95
C HIS A 113 10.74 2.89 6.43
N GLY A 114 10.84 1.77 5.69
CA GLY A 114 10.77 1.75 4.23
C GLY A 114 11.66 2.78 3.57
N LYS A 115 11.06 3.57 2.68
CA LYS A 115 11.72 4.66 1.95
C LYS A 115 11.55 6.02 2.64
N SER A 116 10.83 6.13 3.76
CA SER A 116 10.81 7.36 4.57
C SER A 116 12.16 7.62 5.24
N SER A 117 12.35 8.84 5.76
CA SER A 117 13.54 9.19 6.54
C SER A 117 13.70 8.23 7.71
N LYS A 118 14.89 7.64 7.83
CA LYS A 118 15.17 6.61 8.85
C LYS A 118 16.60 6.67 9.36
N PRO A 119 16.88 6.10 10.55
CA PRO A 119 18.24 6.06 11.10
C PRO A 119 19.29 5.49 10.14
N SER A 120 18.94 4.49 9.34
CA SER A 120 19.86 3.87 8.39
C SER A 120 20.19 4.72 7.15
N ASP A 121 19.54 5.88 6.96
CA ASP A 121 19.90 6.86 5.90
C ASP A 121 21.16 7.69 6.24
N GLY A 122 21.85 7.35 7.34
CA GLY A 122 23.20 7.88 7.65
C GLY A 122 23.35 8.43 9.07
N LEU A 123 22.27 8.92 9.68
CA LEU A 123 22.32 9.50 11.03
C LEU A 123 22.54 8.46 12.14
N ARG A 124 22.13 7.21 11.93
CA ARG A 124 22.23 6.10 12.90
C ARG A 124 21.67 6.52 14.25
N ALA A 125 22.44 6.37 15.33
CA ALA A 125 22.04 6.76 16.69
C ALA A 125 21.86 8.28 16.90
N LYS A 126 22.20 9.11 15.91
CA LYS A 126 21.95 10.56 15.91
C LYS A 126 20.65 10.95 15.23
N PHE A 127 19.87 9.99 14.73
CA PHE A 127 18.53 10.28 14.20
C PHE A 127 17.66 10.81 15.35
N PRO A 128 16.86 11.89 15.14
CA PRO A 128 16.02 12.45 16.19
C PRO A 128 15.14 11.39 16.85
N ARG A 129 14.93 11.48 18.17
CA ARG A 129 13.99 10.60 18.85
C ARG A 129 12.56 10.93 18.41
N TYR A 130 11.82 9.91 18.03
CA TYR A 130 10.43 10.04 17.56
C TYR A 130 9.52 9.00 18.22
N GLY A 131 8.23 9.29 18.28
CA GLY A 131 7.19 8.41 18.76
C GLY A 131 5.85 8.65 18.05
N TYR A 132 4.76 8.07 18.55
CA TYR A 132 3.44 8.11 17.89
C TYR A 132 2.81 9.50 17.73
N ARG A 133 3.37 10.53 18.37
CA ARG A 133 2.87 11.91 18.29
C ARG A 133 3.60 12.74 17.23
N ASP A 134 4.62 12.17 16.60
CA ASP A 134 5.39 12.73 15.49
C ASP A 134 4.87 12.20 14.16
#